data_AF-U3ADP8-F1
#
_entry.id   AF-U3ADP8-F1
#
_cell.length_a   1.000
_cell.length_b   1.000
_cell.length_c   1.000
_cell.angle_alpha   90.00
_cell.angle_beta   90.00
_cell.angle_gamma   90.00
#
_symmetry.space_group_name_H-M   'P 1'
#
loop_
_entity.id
_entity.type
_entity.pdbx_description
1 polymer ?
#
loop_
_entity_poly.entity_id
_entity_poly.type
_entity_poly.pdbx_seq_one_letter_code
_entity_poly.pdbx_strand_id
1 'polypeptide(L)'
;MIEILSVAAAIIASVGGSTLIVAACSNWLAKLWASRMLQNERALHAEKLECIKNELDLLKQKDVTRHHEKLAIYKDVIHLVCLILRDLESVAVRKQPALSEEVERSFSLNRTKAYGYIALVSSQNVLDKYNDLIDYFIPIVYESKPGSWIEMRGKADAMLNAMRLDLGINEEEMMYRGTR
;
A
#
# COMPACT_ATOMS: atom_id res chain seq x y z
N MET A 1 -56.05 16.51 -72.71
CA MET A 1 -55.97 17.00 -71.31
C MET A 1 -55.86 15.85 -70.31
N ILE A 2 -56.71 14.82 -70.40
CA ILE A 2 -56.70 13.65 -69.50
C ILE A 2 -55.38 12.83 -69.58
N GLU A 3 -54.83 12.61 -70.78
CA GLU A 3 -53.58 11.84 -70.94
C GLU A 3 -52.35 12.53 -70.33
N ILE A 4 -52.26 13.86 -70.40
CA ILE A 4 -51.16 14.62 -69.78
C ILE A 4 -51.21 14.46 -68.26
N LEU A 5 -52.41 14.44 -67.68
CA LEU A 5 -52.61 14.25 -66.24
C LEU A 5 -52.23 12.83 -65.80
N SER A 6 -52.51 11.80 -66.61
CA SER A 6 -52.16 10.42 -66.27
C SER A 6 -50.66 10.16 -66.37
N VAL A 7 -50.00 10.73 -67.39
CA VAL A 7 -48.53 10.65 -67.54
C VAL A 7 -47.85 11.41 -66.41
N ALA A 8 -48.32 12.62 -66.07
CA ALA A 8 -47.80 13.37 -64.92
C ALA A 8 -48.01 12.62 -63.59
N ALA A 9 -49.17 12.01 -63.38
CA ALA A 9 -49.45 11.20 -62.19
C ALA A 9 -48.56 9.95 -62.12
N ALA A 10 -48.30 9.27 -63.24
CA ALA A 10 -47.40 8.12 -63.30
C ALA A 10 -45.94 8.51 -63.00
N ILE A 11 -45.47 9.65 -63.53
CA ILE A 11 -44.13 10.18 -63.24
C ILE A 11 -44.00 10.55 -61.76
N ILE A 12 -44.97 11.27 -61.19
CA ILE A 12 -44.98 11.64 -59.77
C ILE A 12 -45.09 10.40 -58.87
N ALA A 13 -45.90 9.41 -59.24
CA ALA A 13 -46.02 8.16 -58.49
C ALA A 13 -44.73 7.33 -58.54
N SER A 14 -44.06 7.27 -59.70
CA SER A 14 -42.79 6.57 -59.87
C SER A 14 -41.65 7.24 -59.08
N VAL A 15 -41.52 8.56 -59.20
CA VAL A 15 -40.48 9.34 -58.50
C VAL A 15 -40.77 9.44 -57.00
N GLY A 16 -42.02 9.73 -56.62
CA GLY A 16 -42.46 9.81 -55.23
C GLY A 16 -42.39 8.46 -54.52
N GLY A 17 -42.82 7.38 -55.18
CA GLY A 17 -42.72 6.01 -54.65
C GLY A 17 -41.28 5.58 -54.42
N SER A 18 -40.38 5.89 -55.35
CA SER A 18 -38.95 5.59 -55.24
C SER A 18 -38.29 6.36 -54.08
N THR A 19 -38.66 7.63 -53.90
CA THR A 19 -38.16 8.46 -52.79
C THR A 19 -38.59 7.90 -51.42
N LEU A 20 -39.84 7.43 -51.31
CA LEU A 20 -40.33 6.79 -50.08
C LEU A 20 -39.58 5.49 -49.77
N ILE A 21 -39.31 4.65 -50.78
CA ILE A 21 -38.54 3.41 -50.59
C ILE A 21 -37.12 3.72 -50.13
N VAL A 22 -36.43 4.66 -50.78
CA VAL A 22 -35.07 5.07 -50.41
C VAL A 22 -35.05 5.65 -48.98
N ALA A 23 -36.02 6.49 -48.63
CA ALA A 23 -36.13 7.05 -47.28
C ALA A 23 -36.36 5.96 -46.22
N ALA A 24 -37.25 5.01 -46.48
CA ALA A 24 -37.54 3.90 -45.57
C ALA A 24 -36.32 2.98 -45.39
N CYS A 25 -35.63 2.63 -46.48
CA CYS A 25 -34.40 1.84 -46.43
C CYS A 25 -33.27 2.57 -45.69
N SER A 26 -33.12 3.87 -45.93
CA SER A 26 -32.11 4.70 -45.25
C SER A 26 -32.36 4.79 -43.75
N ASN A 27 -33.62 4.96 -43.33
CA ASN A 27 -34.01 4.96 -41.92
C ASN A 27 -33.75 3.60 -41.24
N TRP A 28 -34.05 2.49 -41.93
CA TRP A 28 -33.77 1.14 -41.42
C TRP A 28 -32.27 0.89 -41.25
N LEU A 29 -31.47 1.26 -42.25
CA LEU A 29 -30.00 1.21 -42.19
C LEU A 29 -29.47 2.07 -41.04
N ALA A 30 -29.89 3.33 -40.93
CA ALA A 30 -29.46 4.22 -39.87
C ALA A 30 -29.74 3.65 -38.47
N LYS A 31 -30.93 3.06 -38.27
CA LYS A 31 -31.29 2.40 -37.00
C LYS A 31 -30.41 1.18 -36.71
N LEU A 32 -30.11 0.36 -37.72
CA LEU A 32 -29.24 -0.81 -37.56
C LEU A 32 -27.80 -0.41 -37.24
N TRP A 33 -27.27 0.59 -37.95
CA TRP A 33 -25.93 1.14 -37.71
C TRP A 33 -25.82 1.80 -36.35
N ALA A 34 -26.81 2.60 -35.94
CA ALA A 34 -26.85 3.20 -34.61
C ALA A 34 -26.89 2.14 -33.50
N SER A 35 -27.72 1.09 -33.67
CA SER A 35 -27.80 -0.03 -32.72
C SER A 35 -26.46 -0.76 -32.60
N ARG A 36 -25.81 -1.08 -33.74
CA ARG A 36 -24.51 -1.75 -33.76
C ARG A 36 -23.40 -0.88 -33.14
N MET A 37 -23.38 0.42 -33.45
CA MET A 37 -22.41 1.35 -32.87
C MET A 37 -22.55 1.40 -31.35
N LEU A 38 -23.78 1.56 -30.84
CA LEU A 38 -24.05 1.58 -29.41
C LEU A 38 -23.69 0.25 -28.73
N GLN A 39 -23.96 -0.89 -29.37
CA GLN A 39 -23.54 -2.20 -28.85
C GLN A 39 -22.02 -2.30 -28.78
N ASN A 40 -21.30 -1.81 -29.79
CA ASN A 40 -19.85 -1.85 -29.84
C ASN A 40 -19.22 -0.91 -28.79
N GLU A 41 -19.75 0.30 -28.62
CA GLU A 41 -19.34 1.21 -27.55
C GLU A 41 -19.61 0.62 -26.16
N ARG A 42 -20.79 0.01 -25.95
CA ARG A 42 -21.10 -0.68 -24.70
C ARG A 42 -20.15 -1.84 -24.42
N ALA A 43 -19.83 -2.64 -25.44
CA ALA A 43 -18.88 -3.74 -25.31
C ALA A 43 -17.48 -3.22 -24.95
N LEU A 44 -17.00 -2.18 -25.64
CA LEU A 44 -15.72 -1.53 -25.35
C LEU A 44 -15.67 -0.95 -23.93
N HIS A 45 -16.76 -0.30 -23.49
CA HIS A 45 -16.85 0.24 -22.13
C HIS A 45 -16.91 -0.88 -21.08
N ALA A 46 -17.61 -1.98 -21.35
CA ALA A 46 -17.64 -3.14 -20.45
C ALA A 46 -16.26 -3.78 -20.30
N GLU A 47 -15.54 -3.96 -21.41
CA GLU A 47 -14.16 -4.47 -21.43
C GLU A 47 -13.20 -3.56 -20.64
N LYS A 48 -13.26 -2.23 -20.90
CA LYS A 48 -12.45 -1.26 -20.15
C LYS A 48 -12.77 -1.29 -18.66
N LEU A 49 -14.04 -1.41 -18.30
CA LEU A 49 -14.45 -1.49 -16.89
C LEU A 49 -13.91 -2.74 -16.22
N GLU A 50 -13.95 -3.89 -16.90
CA GLU A 50 -13.40 -5.14 -16.40
C GLU A 50 -11.87 -5.05 -16.25
N CYS A 51 -11.18 -4.47 -17.23
CA CYS A 51 -9.74 -4.24 -17.18
C CYS A 51 -9.35 -3.37 -15.96
N ILE A 52 -10.04 -2.24 -15.76
CA ILE A 52 -9.78 -1.33 -14.63
C ILE A 52 -10.08 -2.02 -13.29
N LYS A 53 -11.15 -2.82 -13.21
CA LYS A 53 -11.46 -3.59 -12.00
C LYS A 53 -10.36 -4.59 -11.68
N ASN A 54 -9.90 -5.34 -12.67
CA ASN A 54 -8.82 -6.30 -12.49
C ASN A 54 -7.51 -5.61 -12.06
N GLU A 55 -7.17 -4.48 -12.66
CA GLU A 55 -6.01 -3.69 -12.26
C GLU A 55 -6.14 -3.17 -10.81
N LEU A 56 -7.31 -2.64 -10.45
CA LEU A 56 -7.60 -2.18 -9.10
C LEU A 56 -7.48 -3.32 -8.07
N ASP A 57 -8.00 -4.50 -8.39
CA ASP A 57 -7.94 -5.65 -7.50
C ASP A 57 -6.51 -6.17 -7.32
N LEU A 58 -5.71 -6.17 -8.40
CA LEU A 58 -4.28 -6.48 -8.33
C LEU A 58 -3.51 -5.47 -7.47
N LEU A 59 -3.79 -4.17 -7.62
CA LEU A 59 -3.17 -3.12 -6.80
C LEU A 59 -3.55 -3.26 -5.33
N LYS A 60 -4.83 -3.45 -5.03
CA LYS A 60 -5.31 -3.71 -3.65
C LYS A 60 -4.63 -4.92 -3.04
N GLN A 61 -4.52 -6.02 -3.80
CA GLN A 61 -3.86 -7.22 -3.32
C GLN A 61 -2.38 -6.96 -3.01
N LYS A 62 -1.66 -6.27 -3.90
CA LYS A 62 -0.26 -5.90 -3.68
C LYS A 62 -0.08 -5.01 -2.46
N ASP A 63 -0.94 -4.02 -2.26
CA ASP A 63 -0.87 -3.11 -1.12
C ASP A 63 -1.12 -3.85 0.20
N VAL A 64 -2.15 -4.71 0.25
CA VAL A 64 -2.43 -5.55 1.43
C VAL A 64 -1.26 -6.47 1.75
N THR A 65 -0.68 -7.13 0.74
CA THR A 65 0.51 -7.98 0.92
C THR A 65 1.68 -7.17 1.45
N ARG A 66 1.96 -6.00 0.89
CA ARG A 66 3.05 -5.13 1.33
C ARG A 66 2.88 -4.68 2.79
N HIS A 67 1.66 -4.30 3.19
CA HIS A 67 1.37 -3.97 4.58
C HIS A 67 1.59 -5.16 5.52
N HIS A 68 1.19 -6.36 5.11
CA HIS A 68 1.37 -7.57 5.89
C HIS A 68 2.86 -7.93 6.07
N GLU A 69 3.64 -7.86 4.99
CA GLU A 69 5.09 -8.10 5.00
C GLU A 69 5.81 -7.08 5.88
N LYS A 70 5.46 -5.80 5.77
CA LYS A 70 6.01 -4.74 6.63
C LYS A 70 5.74 -5.02 8.11
N LEU A 71 4.51 -5.42 8.45
CA LEU A 71 4.16 -5.80 9.83
C LEU A 71 4.96 -7.03 10.30
N ALA A 72 5.18 -8.02 9.44
CA ALA A 72 5.99 -9.19 9.76
C ALA A 72 7.45 -8.80 10.07
N ILE A 73 8.05 -7.95 9.22
CA ILE A 73 9.40 -7.45 9.44
C ILE A 73 9.50 -6.62 10.73
N TYR A 74 8.49 -5.82 11.06
CA TYR A 74 8.48 -5.08 12.33
C TYR A 74 8.43 -6.00 13.54
N LYS A 75 7.71 -7.12 13.47
CA LYS A 75 7.74 -8.13 14.54
C LYS A 75 9.14 -8.73 14.70
N ASP A 76 9.85 -8.99 13.60
CA ASP A 76 11.22 -9.50 13.65
C ASP A 76 12.18 -8.47 14.25
N VAL A 77 12.07 -7.20 13.88
CA VAL A 77 12.86 -6.11 14.49
C VAL A 77 12.57 -6.01 15.98
N ILE A 78 11.30 -6.05 16.39
CA ILE A 78 10.91 -6.03 17.80
C ILE A 78 11.55 -7.21 18.54
N HIS A 79 11.53 -8.41 17.94
CA HIS A 79 12.18 -9.59 18.53
C HIS A 79 13.68 -9.37 18.75
N LEU A 80 14.40 -8.83 17.75
CA LEU A 80 15.82 -8.51 17.87
C LEU A 80 16.09 -7.47 18.96
N VAL A 81 15.27 -6.43 19.05
CA VAL A 81 15.38 -5.40 20.10
C VAL A 81 15.09 -5.98 21.49
N CYS A 82 14.12 -6.91 21.61
CA CYS A 82 13.88 -7.62 22.86
C CYS A 82 15.08 -8.45 23.32
N LEU A 83 15.80 -9.11 22.39
CA LEU A 83 17.03 -9.82 22.72
C LEU A 83 18.10 -8.86 23.27
N ILE A 84 18.28 -7.71 22.62
CA ILE A 84 19.21 -6.67 23.09
C ILE A 84 18.81 -6.17 24.48
N LEU A 85 17.55 -5.82 24.68
CA LEU A 85 17.04 -5.32 25.96
C LEU A 85 17.22 -6.33 27.10
N ARG A 86 16.95 -7.62 26.83
CA ARG A 86 17.16 -8.70 27.80
C ARG A 86 18.64 -8.79 28.20
N ASP A 87 19.53 -8.78 27.22
CA ASP A 87 20.97 -8.87 27.47
C ASP A 87 21.44 -7.66 28.29
N LEU A 88 20.96 -6.45 27.96
CA LEU A 88 21.25 -5.22 28.71
C LEU A 88 20.61 -5.17 30.11
N GLU A 89 19.42 -5.71 30.32
CA GLU A 89 18.77 -5.78 31.64
C GLU A 89 19.61 -6.65 32.58
N SER A 90 20.12 -7.78 32.09
CA SER A 90 20.99 -8.67 32.87
C SER A 90 22.28 -7.97 33.36
N VAL A 91 22.74 -6.97 32.60
CA VAL A 91 23.94 -6.17 32.86
C VAL A 91 23.63 -4.98 33.76
N ALA A 92 22.52 -4.28 33.52
CA ALA A 92 22.06 -3.14 34.30
C ALA A 92 21.76 -3.51 35.77
N VAL A 93 21.30 -4.74 36.02
CA VAL A 93 21.03 -5.28 37.37
C VAL A 93 22.33 -5.69 38.11
N ARG A 94 23.52 -5.44 37.54
CA ARG A 94 24.85 -5.66 38.15
C ARG A 94 25.12 -7.10 38.62
N LYS A 95 24.61 -8.11 37.90
CA LYS A 95 24.99 -9.52 38.18
C LYS A 95 26.41 -9.85 37.72
N GLN A 96 27.02 -9.04 36.85
CA GLN A 96 28.40 -9.22 36.39
C GLN A 96 29.14 -7.87 36.31
N PRO A 97 30.44 -7.80 36.68
CA PRO A 97 31.22 -6.57 36.69
C PRO A 97 31.68 -6.10 35.30
N ALA A 98 31.61 -6.97 34.28
CA ALA A 98 31.92 -6.66 32.89
C ALA A 98 31.01 -7.48 31.96
N LEU A 99 30.67 -6.92 30.81
CA LEU A 99 29.96 -7.65 29.74
C LEU A 99 30.85 -8.75 29.18
N SER A 100 30.27 -9.92 28.88
CA SER A 100 30.98 -10.97 28.16
C SER A 100 31.12 -10.61 26.68
N GLU A 101 32.18 -11.10 26.03
CA GLU A 101 32.40 -10.96 24.59
C GLU A 101 31.20 -11.51 23.77
N GLU A 102 30.50 -12.50 24.32
CA GLU A 102 29.28 -13.05 23.73
C GLU A 102 28.15 -12.01 23.65
N VAL A 103 27.95 -11.20 24.70
CA VAL A 103 26.90 -10.16 24.72
C VAL A 103 27.24 -9.04 23.73
N GLU A 104 28.50 -8.61 23.66
CA GLU A 104 28.92 -7.61 22.67
C GLU A 104 28.70 -8.09 21.23
N ARG A 105 29.00 -9.38 20.97
CA ARG A 105 28.80 -9.99 19.66
C ARG A 105 27.31 -10.14 19.33
N SER A 106 26.50 -10.58 20.29
CA SER A 106 25.03 -10.65 20.20
C SER A 106 24.45 -9.28 19.86
N PHE A 107 24.86 -8.24 20.59
CA PHE A 107 24.42 -6.86 20.37
C PHE A 107 24.78 -6.37 18.96
N SER A 108 26.03 -6.54 18.53
CA SER A 108 26.50 -6.11 17.20
C SER A 108 25.75 -6.82 16.06
N LEU A 109 25.49 -8.12 16.22
CA LEU A 109 24.73 -8.90 15.23
C LEU A 109 23.27 -8.45 15.15
N ASN A 110 22.61 -8.34 16.30
CA ASN A 110 21.18 -8.01 16.37
C ASN A 110 20.91 -6.59 15.90
N ARG A 111 21.77 -5.61 16.25
CA ARG A 111 21.61 -4.23 15.76
C ARG A 111 21.78 -4.15 14.23
N THR A 112 22.76 -4.87 13.68
CA THR A 112 23.02 -4.82 12.23
C THR A 112 21.87 -5.45 11.44
N LYS A 113 21.31 -6.56 11.94
CA LYS A 113 20.12 -7.19 11.35
C LYS A 113 18.90 -6.28 11.42
N ALA A 114 18.64 -5.69 12.59
CA ALA A 114 17.51 -4.79 12.77
C ALA A 114 17.62 -3.55 11.87
N TYR A 115 18.81 -2.95 11.75
CA TYR A 115 19.07 -1.86 10.81
C TYR A 115 18.73 -2.25 9.36
N GLY A 116 19.22 -3.42 8.90
CA GLY A 116 18.95 -3.91 7.55
C GLY A 116 17.45 -4.10 7.28
N TYR A 117 16.72 -4.69 8.23
CA TYR A 117 15.27 -4.85 8.14
C TYR A 117 14.54 -3.51 8.10
N ILE A 118 14.88 -2.58 8.98
CA ILE A 118 14.26 -1.25 9.02
C ILE A 118 14.50 -0.50 7.71
N ALA A 119 15.73 -0.48 7.22
CA ALA A 119 16.11 0.23 6.00
C ALA A 119 15.37 -0.26 4.74
N LEU A 120 14.93 -1.52 4.72
CA LEU A 120 14.20 -2.09 3.57
C LEU A 120 12.74 -1.63 3.49
N VAL A 121 12.07 -1.41 4.64
CA VAL A 121 10.60 -1.28 4.66
C VAL A 121 10.04 -0.08 5.39
N SER A 122 10.89 0.69 6.08
CA SER A 122 10.44 1.74 7.02
C SER A 122 10.69 3.15 6.49
N SER A 123 10.01 4.13 7.10
CA SER A 123 10.34 5.54 6.89
C SER A 123 11.59 5.97 7.67
N GLN A 124 12.15 7.11 7.27
CA GLN A 124 13.30 7.73 7.95
C GLN A 124 13.00 7.97 9.44
N ASN A 125 11.78 8.37 9.79
CA ASN A 125 11.40 8.60 11.19
C ASN A 125 11.54 7.34 12.06
N VAL A 126 11.18 6.16 11.54
CA VAL A 126 11.37 4.88 12.27
C VAL A 126 12.86 4.59 12.45
N LEU A 127 13.65 4.81 11.40
CA LEU A 127 15.09 4.60 11.43
C LEU A 127 15.77 5.53 12.45
N ASP A 128 15.37 6.80 12.50
CA ASP A 128 15.91 7.78 13.45
C ASP A 128 15.60 7.38 14.89
N LYS A 129 14.35 6.95 15.19
CA LYS A 129 13.99 6.47 16.54
C LYS A 129 14.67 5.17 16.93
N TYR A 130 14.93 4.30 15.96
CA TYR A 130 15.76 3.12 16.17
C TYR A 130 17.22 3.49 16.47
N ASN A 131 17.80 4.43 15.72
CA ASN A 131 19.18 4.89 15.96
C ASN A 131 19.29 5.58 17.33
N ASP A 132 18.32 6.41 17.71
CA ASP A 132 18.25 7.03 19.04
C ASP A 132 18.31 5.99 20.18
N LEU A 133 17.73 4.81 19.96
CA LEU A 133 17.76 3.67 20.88
C LEU A 133 19.14 2.99 20.90
N ILE A 134 19.69 2.67 19.73
CA ILE A 134 20.99 2.00 19.61
C ILE A 134 22.13 2.89 20.11
N ASP A 135 22.11 4.18 19.82
CA ASP A 135 23.11 5.15 20.28
C ASP A 135 23.12 5.27 21.80
N TYR A 136 21.98 5.03 22.45
CA TYR A 136 21.91 4.94 23.91
C TYR A 136 22.51 3.62 24.43
N PHE A 137 22.35 2.52 23.70
CA PHE A 137 22.88 1.22 24.09
C PHE A 137 24.39 1.09 23.88
N ILE A 138 24.96 1.71 22.85
CA ILE A 138 26.38 1.59 22.49
C ILE A 138 27.31 1.89 23.69
N PRO A 139 27.17 3.02 24.42
CA PRO A 139 28.04 3.31 25.56
C PRO A 139 27.80 2.38 26.75
N ILE A 140 26.59 1.83 26.91
CA ILE A 140 26.30 0.84 27.95
C ILE A 140 27.06 -0.45 27.66
N VAL A 141 27.07 -0.87 26.38
CA VAL A 141 27.73 -2.10 25.94
C VAL A 141 29.26 -1.95 25.93
N TYR A 142 29.79 -0.95 25.24
CA TYR A 142 31.23 -0.89 24.95
C TYR A 142 32.03 -0.06 25.95
N GLU A 143 31.39 0.85 26.68
CA GLU A 143 32.06 1.76 27.61
C GLU A 143 31.68 1.48 29.08
N SER A 144 30.86 0.46 29.33
CA SER A 144 30.35 0.11 30.67
C SER A 144 29.67 1.29 31.39
N LYS A 145 29.08 2.23 30.63
CA LYS A 145 28.32 3.32 31.24
C LYS A 145 27.04 2.78 31.89
N PRO A 146 26.62 3.34 33.05
CA PRO A 146 25.37 2.92 33.67
C PRO A 146 24.19 3.25 32.75
N GLY A 147 23.29 2.27 32.57
CA GLY A 147 22.04 2.45 31.84
C GLY A 147 20.84 2.58 32.79
N SER A 148 19.88 3.42 32.41
CA SER A 148 18.59 3.53 33.10
C SER A 148 17.54 2.72 32.37
N TRP A 149 16.87 1.81 33.07
CA TRP A 149 15.75 1.04 32.52
C TRP A 149 14.63 1.93 31.97
N ILE A 150 14.35 3.06 32.63
CA ILE A 150 13.34 4.03 32.21
C ILE A 150 13.71 4.65 30.86
N GLU A 151 14.98 5.01 30.66
CA GLU A 151 15.44 5.61 29.40
C GLU A 151 15.49 4.57 28.27
N MET A 152 15.98 3.36 28.56
CA MET A 152 15.96 2.24 27.59
C MET A 152 14.54 1.97 27.10
N ARG A 153 13.58 1.87 28.03
CA ARG A 153 12.18 1.66 27.68
C ARG A 153 11.60 2.85 26.93
N GLY A 154 11.82 4.08 27.40
CA GLY A 154 11.28 5.28 26.74
C GLY A 154 11.73 5.40 25.28
N LYS A 155 12.98 5.06 24.99
CA LYS A 155 13.50 5.02 23.60
C LYS A 155 12.88 3.86 22.79
N ALA A 156 12.68 2.70 23.41
CA ALA A 156 11.99 1.58 22.75
C ALA A 156 10.52 1.91 22.45
N ASP A 157 9.81 2.56 23.38
CA ASP A 157 8.44 3.02 23.19
C ASP A 157 8.35 4.07 22.06
N ALA A 158 9.31 4.99 21.98
CA ALA A 158 9.39 5.96 20.88
C ALA A 158 9.57 5.28 19.52
N MET A 159 10.43 4.27 19.43
CA MET A 159 10.59 3.45 18.22
C MET A 159 9.29 2.71 17.86
N LEU A 160 8.62 2.10 18.85
CA LEU A 160 7.35 1.39 18.63
C LEU A 160 6.23 2.34 18.15
N ASN A 161 6.14 3.54 18.72
CA ASN A 161 5.18 4.55 18.26
C ASN A 161 5.48 5.02 16.83
N ALA A 162 6.76 5.22 16.48
CA ALA A 162 7.13 5.53 15.10
C ALA A 162 6.72 4.40 14.14
N MET A 163 6.95 3.13 14.49
CA MET A 163 6.51 1.97 13.69
C MET A 163 5.00 1.91 13.53
N ARG A 164 4.23 2.23 14.58
CA ARG A 164 2.76 2.27 14.54
C ARG A 164 2.23 3.33 13.60
N LEU A 165 2.76 4.56 13.72
CA LEU A 165 2.41 5.67 12.83
C LEU A 165 2.74 5.31 11.37
N ASP A 166 3.91 4.70 11.15
CA ASP A 166 4.38 4.30 9.83
C ASP A 166 3.61 3.10 9.22
N LEU A 167 2.89 2.34 10.04
CA LEU A 167 1.91 1.32 9.62
C LEU A 167 0.50 1.89 9.44
N GLY A 168 0.25 3.13 9.84
CA GLY A 168 -1.10 3.71 9.89
C GLY A 168 -1.99 3.10 10.98
N ILE A 169 -1.40 2.53 12.03
CA ILE A 169 -2.13 1.93 13.16
C ILE A 169 -2.20 2.94 14.31
N ASN A 170 -3.39 3.50 14.53
CA ASN A 170 -3.77 4.35 15.67
C ASN A 170 -2.75 5.47 16.01
N GLU A 171 -3.12 6.71 15.72
CA GLU A 171 -2.26 7.89 15.90
C GLU A 171 -1.96 8.24 17.37
N GLU A 172 -2.67 7.64 18.32
CA GLU A 172 -2.40 7.83 19.74
C GLU A 172 -1.06 7.20 20.15
N GLU A 173 -0.20 8.02 20.76
CA GLU A 173 1.05 7.55 21.35
C GLU A 173 0.77 6.59 22.52
N MET A 174 1.46 5.45 22.49
CA MET A 174 1.45 4.56 23.64
C MET A 174 2.67 4.78 24.51
N MET A 175 2.38 4.89 25.80
CA MET A 175 3.33 5.24 26.83
C MET A 175 3.04 4.38 28.05
N TYR A 176 4.10 3.81 28.61
CA TYR A 176 4.03 3.06 29.86
C TYR A 176 3.60 3.99 31.01
N ARG A 177 2.53 3.61 31.73
CA ARG A 177 1.99 4.38 32.86
C ARG A 177 2.28 3.74 34.23
N GLY A 178 3.14 2.72 34.28
CA GLY A 178 3.52 2.08 35.52
C GLY A 178 4.70 2.77 36.21
N THR A 179 5.09 2.24 37.37
CA THR A 179 6.07 2.85 38.27
C THR A 179 7.46 2.23 38.22
N ARG A 180 7.67 1.18 37.42
CA ARG A 180 8.96 0.49 37.27
C ARG A 180 9.56 0.75 35.92
#